data_AF-A0A9P2XHG7-F1
#
_entry.id   AF-A0A9P2XHG7-F1
#
_cell.length_a   1.000
_cell.length_b   1.000
_cell.length_c   1.000
_cell.angle_alpha   90.00
_cell.angle_beta   90.00
_cell.angle_gamma   90.00
#
_symmetry.space_group_name_H-M   'P 1'
#
loop_
_entity.id
_entity.type
_entity.pdbx_description
1 polymer ?
#
loop_
_entity_poly.entity_id
_entity_poly.type
_entity_poly.pdbx_seq_one_letter_code
_entity_poly.pdbx_strand_id
1 'polypeptide(L)'
;MAYVMMLARVFSSEKYANEFINNGKFRLNTLNFFKGYKEELSNNIGDQYEGISFRATGEQEVKVTIEYNNESHEIEVNEIYTHDNYVLNNNIFCMYAPAVEQEKKFTLEDIQEIVAFQKDAENLGNYLVLIANPEEFFERFAKTVKKLGYKMKRDLVEYVDFNNSVHVPRDKIGFVKSDQFSHQKEYRLMIDDGRNVDEHIDLEIGSLADITYLIPTEDFNKSLEIKVKEEN
;
A
#
# COMPACT_ATOMS: atom_id res chain seq x y z
N MET A 1 -18.66 0.20 -2.44
CA MET A 1 -17.52 1.14 -2.25
C MET A 1 -16.97 0.91 -0.84
N ALA A 2 -15.65 0.93 -0.63
CA ALA A 2 -15.07 0.78 0.70
C ALA A 2 -15.06 2.14 1.44
N TYR A 3 -15.20 2.09 2.75
CA TYR A 3 -15.12 3.24 3.65
C TYR A 3 -13.93 3.05 4.58
N VAL A 4 -12.96 3.97 4.52
CA VAL A 4 -11.75 3.94 5.36
C VAL A 4 -12.13 4.37 6.78
N MET A 5 -11.93 3.49 7.75
CA MET A 5 -12.26 3.72 9.16
C MET A 5 -11.20 4.55 9.87
N MET A 6 -9.95 4.38 9.47
CA MET A 6 -8.79 5.03 10.09
C MET A 6 -7.70 5.21 9.03
N LEU A 7 -6.92 6.28 9.14
CA LEU A 7 -5.70 6.46 8.36
C LEU A 7 -4.53 6.66 9.31
N ALA A 8 -3.50 5.83 9.18
CA ALA A 8 -2.31 5.91 10.01
C ALA A 8 -1.04 5.57 9.21
N ARG A 9 0.13 5.93 9.73
CA ARG A 9 1.41 5.49 9.21
C ARG A 9 2.21 4.81 10.31
N VAL A 10 2.70 3.61 10.03
CA VAL A 10 3.56 2.85 10.93
C VAL A 10 5.03 3.12 10.58
N PHE A 11 5.85 3.31 11.62
CA PHE A 11 7.28 3.55 11.53
C PHE A 11 8.04 2.57 12.42
N SER A 12 9.18 2.09 11.93
CA SER A 12 10.14 1.29 12.71
C SER A 12 11.00 2.15 13.64
N SER A 13 11.03 3.47 13.47
CA SER A 13 11.85 4.39 14.25
C SER A 13 11.05 5.61 14.70
N GLU A 14 11.15 5.94 15.98
CA GLU A 14 10.57 7.13 16.58
C GLU A 14 11.07 8.41 15.90
N LYS A 15 12.35 8.43 15.52
CA LYS A 15 12.95 9.56 14.81
C LYS A 15 12.19 9.83 13.50
N TYR A 16 11.89 8.80 12.72
CA TYR A 16 11.17 8.96 11.46
C TYR A 16 9.71 9.34 11.67
N ALA A 17 9.06 8.79 12.71
CA ALA A 17 7.72 9.23 13.10
C ALA A 17 7.70 10.72 13.47
N ASN A 18 8.67 11.19 14.26
CA ASN A 18 8.80 12.59 14.63
C ASN A 18 9.13 13.51 13.44
N GLU A 19 9.97 13.08 12.50
CA GLU A 19 10.23 13.85 11.27
C GLU A 19 8.97 13.96 10.40
N PHE A 20 8.19 12.90 10.31
CA PHE A 20 6.90 12.91 9.63
C PHE A 20 5.92 13.89 10.31
N ILE A 21 5.81 13.86 11.64
CA ILE A 21 4.91 14.74 12.40
C ILE A 21 5.38 16.20 12.33
N ASN A 22 6.65 16.48 12.62
CA ASN A 22 7.10 17.85 12.82
C ASN A 22 7.36 18.58 11.51
N ASN A 23 7.86 17.88 10.49
CA ASN A 23 8.28 18.48 9.21
C ASN A 23 7.39 18.06 8.04
N GLY A 24 6.50 17.08 8.22
CA GLY A 24 5.77 16.47 7.11
C GLY A 24 6.72 15.82 6.13
N LYS A 25 7.75 15.13 6.62
CA LYS A 25 8.79 14.52 5.81
C LYS A 25 8.38 13.13 5.32
N PHE A 26 8.45 12.93 4.00
CA PHE A 26 8.15 11.67 3.35
C PHE A 26 9.36 11.19 2.56
N ARG A 27 9.62 9.89 2.64
CA ARG A 27 10.54 9.19 1.74
C ARG A 27 9.71 8.16 0.98
N LEU A 28 9.60 8.34 -0.33
CA LEU A 28 8.80 7.49 -1.19
C LEU A 28 9.73 6.66 -2.07
N ASN A 29 9.90 5.38 -1.75
CA ASN A 29 10.60 4.45 -2.62
C ASN A 29 9.71 4.06 -3.81
N THR A 30 10.31 3.55 -4.88
CA THR A 30 9.59 3.03 -6.04
C THR A 30 8.88 1.70 -5.73
N LEU A 31 7.91 1.30 -6.55
CA LEU A 31 7.38 -0.08 -6.51
C LEU A 31 8.51 -1.09 -6.74
N ASN A 32 9.44 -0.81 -7.66
CA ASN A 32 10.56 -1.70 -7.94
C ASN A 32 11.49 -1.91 -6.74
N PHE A 33 11.66 -0.91 -5.88
CA PHE A 33 12.40 -1.06 -4.62
C PHE A 33 11.75 -2.13 -3.72
N PHE A 34 10.44 -2.08 -3.53
CA PHE A 34 9.72 -3.05 -2.70
C PHE A 34 9.69 -4.44 -3.35
N LYS A 35 9.64 -4.50 -4.69
CA LYS A 35 9.80 -5.73 -5.45
C LYS A 35 11.13 -6.43 -5.20
N GLY A 36 12.21 -5.66 -5.16
CA GLY A 36 13.57 -6.15 -4.91
C GLY A 36 13.95 -6.22 -3.44
N TYR A 37 13.05 -5.85 -2.52
CA TYR A 37 13.36 -5.74 -1.11
C TYR A 37 13.59 -7.13 -0.51
N LYS A 38 14.78 -7.34 0.08
CA LYS A 38 15.11 -8.58 0.76
C LYS A 38 14.49 -8.57 2.15
N GLU A 39 13.50 -9.41 2.35
CA GLU A 39 12.84 -9.54 3.63
C GLU A 39 13.68 -10.28 4.67
N GLU A 40 13.62 -9.80 5.91
CA GLU A 40 14.11 -10.54 7.08
C GLU A 40 13.01 -11.43 7.69
N LEU A 41 11.75 -10.97 7.62
CA LEU A 41 10.55 -11.66 8.07
C LEU A 41 9.63 -11.88 6.87
N SER A 42 9.13 -13.09 6.71
CA SER A 42 8.27 -13.46 5.58
C SER A 42 7.02 -12.58 5.52
N ASN A 43 6.71 -12.11 4.32
CA ASN A 43 5.51 -11.37 3.94
C ASN A 43 5.32 -10.05 4.70
N ASN A 44 6.40 -9.33 5.02
CA ASN A 44 6.34 -8.11 5.83
C ASN A 44 6.42 -6.80 5.03
N ILE A 45 7.42 -6.63 4.14
CA ILE A 45 7.68 -5.39 3.39
C ILE A 45 7.87 -5.65 1.89
N GLY A 46 8.62 -6.71 1.54
CA GLY A 46 8.97 -7.04 0.17
C GLY A 46 7.95 -7.96 -0.47
N ASP A 47 7.53 -7.63 -1.69
CA ASP A 47 6.61 -8.46 -2.48
C ASP A 47 7.20 -8.64 -3.88
N GLN A 48 7.61 -9.87 -4.22
CA GLN A 48 8.19 -10.17 -5.54
C GLN A 48 7.25 -9.88 -6.72
N TYR A 49 5.95 -9.80 -6.46
CA TYR A 49 4.89 -9.48 -7.42
C TYR A 49 4.40 -8.03 -7.27
N GLU A 50 5.12 -7.18 -6.55
CA GLU A 50 4.81 -5.76 -6.41
C GLU A 50 4.74 -5.09 -7.80
N GLY A 51 3.61 -4.43 -8.08
CA GLY A 51 3.38 -3.79 -9.38
C GLY A 51 3.17 -4.76 -10.55
N ILE A 52 2.71 -5.99 -10.30
CA ILE A 52 2.37 -6.96 -11.35
C ILE A 52 1.24 -6.45 -12.26
N SER A 53 1.36 -6.70 -13.57
CA SER A 53 0.30 -6.43 -14.56
C SER A 53 -0.45 -7.69 -14.97
N PHE A 54 0.24 -8.83 -14.98
CA PHE A 54 -0.34 -10.12 -15.34
C PHE A 54 0.43 -11.25 -14.69
N ARG A 55 -0.28 -12.30 -14.27
CA ARG A 55 0.25 -13.58 -13.79
C ARG A 55 -0.59 -14.73 -14.34
N ALA A 56 0.05 -15.80 -14.78
CA ALA A 56 -0.57 -17.10 -15.02
C ALA A 56 0.33 -18.22 -14.52
N THR A 57 -0.26 -19.23 -13.87
CA THR A 57 0.42 -20.36 -13.21
C THR A 57 0.07 -21.68 -13.89
N GLY A 58 0.97 -22.66 -13.82
CA GLY A 58 0.91 -23.95 -14.52
C GLY A 58 -0.25 -24.89 -14.16
N GLU A 59 -1.07 -24.59 -13.13
CA GLU A 59 -2.37 -25.25 -12.95
C GLU A 59 -3.35 -24.91 -14.09
N GLN A 60 -3.10 -23.78 -14.76
CA GLN A 60 -3.66 -23.42 -16.05
C GLN A 60 -2.55 -23.78 -17.05
N GLU A 61 -2.79 -24.64 -18.04
CA GLU A 61 -1.74 -25.05 -19.00
C GLU A 61 -1.15 -23.83 -19.73
N VAL A 62 -0.10 -23.21 -19.18
CA VAL A 62 0.55 -22.04 -19.75
C VAL A 62 1.61 -22.51 -20.74
N LYS A 63 1.38 -22.19 -22.01
CA LYS A 63 2.30 -22.51 -23.10
C LYS A 63 2.76 -21.23 -23.78
N VAL A 64 4.06 -21.15 -24.05
CA VAL A 64 4.61 -20.15 -24.96
C VAL A 64 4.78 -20.79 -26.31
N THR A 65 4.08 -20.29 -27.32
CA THR A 65 4.23 -20.71 -28.70
C THR A 65 5.18 -19.76 -29.42
N ILE A 66 6.26 -20.28 -30.00
CA ILE A 66 7.18 -19.52 -30.85
C ILE A 66 7.00 -20.00 -32.29
N GLU A 67 6.62 -19.08 -33.17
CA GLU A 67 6.53 -19.33 -34.60
C GLU A 67 7.77 -18.78 -35.31
N TYR A 68 8.49 -19.66 -36.02
CA TYR A 68 9.65 -19.28 -36.83
C TYR A 68 9.77 -20.19 -38.05
N ASN A 69 10.01 -19.61 -39.24
CA ASN A 69 10.15 -20.37 -40.50
C ASN A 69 8.99 -21.36 -40.80
N ASN A 70 7.75 -20.99 -40.48
CA ASN A 70 6.55 -21.85 -40.58
C ASN A 70 6.59 -23.11 -39.68
N GLU A 71 7.50 -23.17 -38.71
CA GLU A 71 7.48 -24.15 -37.64
C GLU A 71 6.94 -23.52 -36.36
N SER A 72 6.13 -24.28 -35.63
CA SER A 72 5.62 -23.91 -34.32
C SER A 72 6.27 -24.77 -33.26
N HIS A 73 6.89 -24.12 -32.27
CA HIS A 73 7.52 -24.76 -31.13
C HIS A 73 6.81 -24.33 -29.86
N GLU A 74 6.28 -25.30 -29.11
CA GLU A 74 5.65 -25.07 -27.81
C GLU A 74 6.68 -25.24 -26.69
N ILE A 75 6.74 -24.27 -25.78
CA ILE A 75 7.53 -24.32 -24.56
C ILE A 75 6.55 -24.34 -23.39
N GLU A 76 6.58 -25.44 -22.62
CA GLU A 76 5.89 -25.53 -21.34
C GLU A 76 6.62 -24.66 -20.31
N VAL A 77 5.86 -23.84 -19.61
CA VAL A 77 6.39 -22.98 -18.54
C VAL A 77 5.51 -23.14 -17.30
N ASN A 78 6.15 -23.12 -16.13
CA ASN A 78 5.42 -23.23 -14.86
C ASN A 78 4.65 -21.94 -14.53
N GLU A 79 5.12 -20.80 -15.03
CA GLU A 79 4.56 -19.50 -14.71
C GLU A 79 4.96 -18.45 -15.76
N ILE A 80 4.03 -17.54 -16.09
CA ILE A 80 4.33 -16.31 -16.81
C ILE A 80 3.80 -15.14 -15.98
N TYR A 81 4.64 -14.12 -15.79
CA TYR A 81 4.20 -12.85 -15.24
C TYR A 81 4.86 -11.67 -15.94
N THR A 82 4.21 -10.51 -15.89
CA THR A 82 4.71 -9.28 -16.50
C THR A 82 4.53 -8.08 -15.55
N HIS A 83 5.36 -7.06 -15.77
CA HIS A 83 5.30 -5.79 -15.08
C HIS A 83 5.45 -4.65 -16.10
N ASP A 84 4.90 -3.48 -15.80
CA ASP A 84 5.15 -2.24 -16.56
C ASP A 84 6.29 -1.47 -15.88
N ASN A 85 7.46 -1.41 -16.53
CA ASN A 85 8.64 -0.72 -15.99
C ASN A 85 8.38 0.77 -15.69
N TYR A 86 7.54 1.43 -16.48
CA TYR A 86 7.19 2.84 -16.22
C TYR A 86 6.42 2.95 -14.91
N VAL A 87 5.47 2.06 -14.67
CA VAL A 87 4.71 2.06 -13.41
C VAL A 87 5.58 1.62 -12.24
N LEU A 88 6.46 0.62 -12.43
CA LEU A 88 7.38 0.16 -11.39
C LEU A 88 8.30 1.26 -10.86
N ASN A 89 8.64 2.24 -11.69
CA ASN A 89 9.47 3.38 -11.30
C ASN A 89 8.68 4.51 -10.60
N ASN A 90 7.35 4.39 -10.45
CA ASN A 90 6.59 5.35 -9.66
C ASN A 90 6.87 5.17 -8.17
N ASN A 91 6.98 6.30 -7.46
CA ASN A 91 7.25 6.34 -6.02
C ASN A 91 5.96 6.16 -5.21
N ILE A 92 5.99 5.34 -4.16
CA ILE A 92 4.84 5.09 -3.31
C ILE A 92 5.09 5.46 -1.84
N PHE A 93 4.00 5.85 -1.18
CA PHE A 93 3.91 5.96 0.28
C PHE A 93 2.70 5.16 0.76
N CYS A 94 2.95 4.09 1.50
CA CYS A 94 1.90 3.24 2.06
C CYS A 94 1.45 3.75 3.43
N MET A 95 0.16 3.75 3.70
CA MET A 95 -0.43 4.03 5.01
C MET A 95 -1.24 2.82 5.46
N TYR A 96 -1.40 2.62 6.77
CA TYR A 96 -2.29 1.62 7.34
C TYR A 96 -3.71 2.18 7.38
N ALA A 97 -4.64 1.51 6.73
CA ALA A 97 -6.00 2.01 6.49
C ALA A 97 -7.05 0.89 6.55
N PRO A 98 -7.42 0.42 7.75
CA PRO A 98 -8.53 -0.51 7.88
C PRO A 98 -9.80 0.10 7.30
N ALA A 99 -10.52 -0.68 6.49
CA ALA A 99 -11.68 -0.22 5.74
C ALA A 99 -12.81 -1.26 5.78
N VAL A 100 -14.04 -0.79 5.65
CA VAL A 100 -15.26 -1.61 5.64
C VAL A 100 -16.02 -1.43 4.34
N GLU A 101 -16.76 -2.45 3.91
CA GLU A 101 -17.64 -2.33 2.73
C GLU A 101 -18.95 -1.64 3.10
N GLN A 102 -19.31 -0.56 2.41
CA GLN A 102 -20.51 0.25 2.74
C GLN A 102 -21.83 -0.54 2.69
N GLU A 103 -21.90 -1.57 1.86
CA GLU A 103 -23.13 -2.37 1.67
C GLU A 103 -23.28 -3.48 2.74
N LYS A 104 -22.24 -3.73 3.54
CA LYS A 104 -22.26 -4.73 4.60
C LYS A 104 -22.61 -4.06 5.93
N LYS A 105 -23.40 -4.77 6.74
CA LYS A 105 -23.68 -4.38 8.13
C LYS A 105 -22.61 -4.96 9.02
N PHE A 106 -22.08 -4.13 9.92
CA PHE A 106 -21.08 -4.50 10.90
C PHE A 106 -21.61 -4.17 12.31
N THR A 107 -21.32 -5.03 13.26
CA THR A 107 -21.46 -4.76 14.69
C THR A 107 -20.32 -3.84 15.16
N LEU A 108 -20.42 -3.29 16.38
CA LEU A 108 -19.32 -2.50 16.94
C LEU A 108 -18.08 -3.39 17.16
N GLU A 109 -18.31 -4.63 17.56
CA GLU A 109 -17.28 -5.66 17.74
C GLU A 109 -16.56 -5.95 16.42
N ASP A 110 -17.30 -6.11 15.32
CA ASP A 110 -16.70 -6.30 13.98
C ASP A 110 -15.82 -5.11 13.60
N ILE A 111 -16.30 -3.88 13.80
CA ILE A 111 -15.51 -2.68 13.49
C ILE A 111 -14.27 -2.60 14.38
N GLN A 112 -14.38 -2.91 15.66
CA GLN A 112 -13.26 -2.89 16.57
C GLN A 112 -12.19 -3.90 16.15
N GLU A 113 -12.57 -5.11 15.72
CA GLU A 113 -11.65 -6.11 15.19
C GLU A 113 -10.98 -5.67 13.87
N ILE A 114 -11.75 -5.06 12.98
CA ILE A 114 -11.26 -4.55 11.69
C ILE A 114 -10.24 -3.41 11.90
N VAL A 115 -10.51 -2.50 12.85
CA VAL A 115 -9.64 -1.35 13.14
C VAL A 115 -8.43 -1.75 13.99
N ALA A 116 -8.58 -2.75 14.86
CA ALA A 116 -7.50 -3.24 15.71
C ALA A 116 -6.23 -3.52 14.91
N PHE A 117 -5.11 -3.17 15.52
CA PHE A 117 -3.79 -3.48 15.00
C PHE A 117 -3.53 -4.97 15.22
N GLN A 118 -3.57 -5.73 14.13
CA GLN A 118 -3.48 -7.18 14.14
C GLN A 118 -2.05 -7.61 14.45
N LYS A 119 -1.88 -8.78 15.07
CA LYS A 119 -0.56 -9.28 15.49
C LYS A 119 0.43 -9.38 14.33
N ASP A 120 -0.04 -9.81 13.16
CA ASP A 120 0.82 -9.92 11.97
C ASP A 120 1.31 -8.54 11.47
N ALA A 121 0.59 -7.46 11.81
CA ALA A 121 0.97 -6.09 11.49
C ALA A 121 1.98 -5.48 12.49
N GLU A 122 2.27 -6.14 13.62
CA GLU A 122 3.28 -5.70 14.61
C GLU A 122 4.67 -5.56 13.99
N ASN A 123 4.98 -6.39 12.98
CA ASN A 123 6.27 -6.38 12.29
C ASN A 123 6.47 -5.17 11.37
N LEU A 124 5.43 -4.35 11.15
CA LEU A 124 5.53 -3.13 10.34
C LEU A 124 6.27 -2.00 11.08
N GLY A 125 6.30 -2.04 12.41
CA GLY A 125 7.04 -1.09 13.23
C GLY A 125 6.42 -0.83 14.60
N ASN A 126 7.13 -0.05 15.41
CA ASN A 126 6.82 0.17 16.82
C ASN A 126 6.04 1.48 17.07
N TYR A 127 5.90 2.33 16.04
CA TYR A 127 5.37 3.68 16.17
C TYR A 127 4.26 3.92 15.16
N LEU A 128 3.03 4.10 15.63
CA LEU A 128 1.87 4.41 14.80
C LEU A 128 1.55 5.90 14.90
N VAL A 129 1.56 6.58 13.76
CA VAL A 129 1.10 7.96 13.64
C VAL A 129 -0.31 7.96 13.07
N LEU A 130 -1.31 8.21 13.92
CA LEU A 130 -2.70 8.36 13.52
C LEU A 130 -2.89 9.72 12.83
N ILE A 131 -3.55 9.75 11.68
CA ILE A 131 -3.92 10.97 10.95
C ILE A 131 -5.38 11.30 11.31
N ALA A 132 -5.56 12.24 12.22
CA ALA A 132 -6.86 12.59 12.79
C ALA A 132 -7.70 13.49 11.87
N ASN A 133 -7.06 14.20 10.95
CA ASN A 133 -7.74 14.94 9.89
C ASN A 133 -7.19 14.52 8.50
N PRO A 134 -7.72 13.43 7.92
CA PRO A 134 -7.29 12.95 6.61
C PRO A 134 -7.51 13.97 5.49
N GLU A 135 -8.56 14.78 5.55
CA GLU A 135 -8.85 15.81 4.53
C GLU A 135 -7.71 16.83 4.44
N GLU A 136 -7.38 17.47 5.57
CA GLU A 136 -6.28 18.43 5.66
C GLU A 136 -4.93 17.80 5.27
N PHE A 137 -4.68 16.56 5.71
CA PHE A 137 -3.47 15.83 5.34
C PHE A 137 -3.32 15.71 3.82
N PHE A 138 -4.39 15.28 3.13
CA PHE A 138 -4.38 15.12 1.70
C PHE A 138 -4.36 16.45 0.94
N GLU A 139 -4.97 17.51 1.47
CA GLU A 139 -4.86 18.84 0.90
C GLU A 139 -3.42 19.38 0.93
N ARG A 140 -2.74 19.27 2.08
CA ARG A 140 -1.31 19.65 2.23
C ARG A 140 -0.42 18.85 1.28
N PHE A 141 -0.66 17.55 1.19
CA PHE A 141 0.10 16.67 0.32
C PHE A 141 -0.13 17.00 -1.16
N ALA A 142 -1.39 17.11 -1.60
CA ALA A 142 -1.74 17.43 -2.98
C ALA A 142 -1.20 18.80 -3.42
N LYS A 143 -1.22 19.80 -2.53
CA LYS A 143 -0.64 21.12 -2.79
C LYS A 143 0.85 21.03 -3.09
N THR A 144 1.60 20.23 -2.33
CA THR A 144 3.05 20.03 -2.51
C THR A 144 3.35 19.30 -3.81
N VAL A 145 2.68 18.17 -4.06
CA VAL A 145 2.80 17.39 -5.31
C VAL A 145 2.52 18.27 -6.53
N LYS A 146 1.42 19.05 -6.51
CA LYS A 146 1.05 19.93 -7.62
C LYS A 146 2.09 21.02 -7.86
N LYS A 147 2.67 21.60 -6.80
CA LYS A 147 3.73 22.60 -6.90
C LYS A 147 4.99 22.05 -7.57
N LEU A 148 5.29 20.77 -7.36
CA LEU A 148 6.44 20.09 -7.97
C LEU A 148 6.15 19.63 -9.42
N GLY A 149 4.92 19.74 -9.90
CA GLY A 149 4.53 19.29 -11.23
C GLY A 149 4.35 17.77 -11.35
N TYR A 150 4.28 17.06 -10.22
CA TYR A 150 4.12 15.61 -10.19
C TYR A 150 2.66 15.21 -10.37
N LYS A 151 2.44 13.98 -10.85
CA LYS A 151 1.12 13.36 -10.88
C LYS A 151 0.97 12.45 -9.67
N MET A 152 -0.23 12.40 -9.10
CA MET A 152 -0.54 11.55 -7.95
C MET A 152 -1.80 10.73 -8.21
N LYS A 153 -1.74 9.47 -7.78
CA LYS A 153 -2.89 8.60 -7.57
C LYS A 153 -2.93 8.18 -6.11
N ARG A 154 -4.12 7.84 -5.62
CA ARG A 154 -4.28 7.27 -4.29
C ARG A 154 -5.46 6.31 -4.26
N ASP A 155 -5.31 5.19 -3.57
CA ASP A 155 -6.37 4.20 -3.42
C ASP A 155 -6.02 3.21 -2.31
N LEU A 156 -7.02 2.44 -1.88
CA LEU A 156 -6.80 1.22 -1.11
C LEU A 156 -6.12 0.16 -1.99
N VAL A 157 -5.28 -0.66 -1.38
CA VAL A 157 -4.73 -1.85 -2.03
C VAL A 157 -5.77 -2.96 -2.01
N GLU A 158 -6.01 -3.54 -3.18
CA GLU A 158 -6.81 -4.75 -3.35
C GLU A 158 -5.93 -5.99 -3.14
N TYR A 159 -6.45 -6.94 -2.39
CA TYR A 159 -5.74 -8.17 -2.03
C TYR A 159 -6.40 -9.34 -2.75
N VAL A 160 -5.64 -10.03 -3.60
CA VAL A 160 -6.17 -11.11 -4.43
C VAL A 160 -5.30 -12.35 -4.33
N ASP A 161 -5.92 -13.52 -4.49
CA ASP A 161 -5.21 -14.79 -4.49
C ASP A 161 -4.42 -14.95 -5.79
N PHE A 162 -3.10 -14.82 -5.68
CA PHE A 162 -2.20 -14.95 -6.82
C PHE A 162 -2.05 -16.39 -7.29
N ASN A 163 -2.50 -17.43 -6.57
CA ASN A 163 -2.43 -18.80 -7.08
C ASN A 163 -3.23 -18.99 -8.38
N ASN A 164 -4.25 -18.16 -8.58
CA ASN A 164 -5.01 -18.06 -9.81
C ASN A 164 -4.39 -17.04 -10.79
N SER A 165 -4.74 -17.15 -12.08
CA SER A 165 -4.36 -16.11 -13.04
C SER A 165 -4.94 -14.75 -12.68
N VAL A 166 -4.11 -13.72 -12.79
CA VAL A 166 -4.47 -12.34 -12.48
C VAL A 166 -4.15 -11.45 -13.68
N HIS A 167 -5.07 -10.55 -13.99
CA HIS A 167 -4.87 -9.47 -14.94
C HIS A 167 -5.21 -8.15 -14.25
N VAL A 168 -4.21 -7.29 -14.07
CA VAL A 168 -4.36 -6.00 -13.37
C VAL A 168 -4.50 -4.89 -14.41
N PRO A 169 -5.62 -4.15 -14.45
CA PRO A 169 -5.76 -2.97 -15.29
C PRO A 169 -4.63 -1.98 -15.04
N ARG A 170 -4.12 -1.34 -16.10
CA ARG A 170 -2.94 -0.47 -16.00
C ARG A 170 -3.07 0.64 -14.95
N ASP A 171 -4.29 1.16 -14.76
CA ASP A 171 -4.57 2.21 -13.79
C ASP A 171 -4.58 1.74 -12.33
N LYS A 172 -4.70 0.41 -12.12
CA LYS A 172 -4.67 -0.29 -10.83
C LYS A 172 -3.34 -0.96 -10.50
N ILE A 173 -2.39 -1.00 -11.44
CA ILE A 173 -1.02 -1.46 -11.15
C ILE A 173 -0.43 -0.59 -10.03
N GLY A 174 0.12 -1.24 -9.00
CA GLY A 174 0.59 -0.59 -7.77
C GLY A 174 -0.48 -0.43 -6.70
N PHE A 175 -1.71 -0.90 -6.93
CA PHE A 175 -2.81 -0.96 -5.95
C PHE A 175 -3.41 -2.37 -5.85
N VAL A 176 -2.68 -3.39 -6.29
CA VAL A 176 -3.06 -4.81 -6.15
C VAL A 176 -1.86 -5.56 -5.56
N LYS A 177 -2.10 -6.40 -4.56
CA LYS A 177 -1.10 -7.27 -3.90
C LYS A 177 -1.66 -8.67 -3.71
N SER A 178 -0.76 -9.62 -3.42
CA SER A 178 -1.19 -10.93 -2.93
C SER A 178 -1.92 -10.78 -1.58
N ASP A 179 -2.98 -11.56 -1.41
CA ASP A 179 -3.73 -11.70 -0.17
C ASP A 179 -2.90 -12.10 1.07
N GLN A 180 -1.73 -12.70 0.87
CA GLN A 180 -0.75 -12.96 1.94
C GLN A 180 -0.31 -11.67 2.67
N PHE A 181 -0.41 -10.52 2.00
CA PHE A 181 -0.07 -9.20 2.56
C PHE A 181 -1.28 -8.43 3.10
N SER A 182 -2.48 -9.04 3.16
CA SER A 182 -3.72 -8.37 3.57
C SER A 182 -3.68 -7.77 4.98
N HIS A 183 -2.84 -8.30 5.87
CA HIS A 183 -2.60 -7.75 7.21
C HIS A 183 -2.02 -6.32 7.18
N GLN A 184 -1.37 -5.90 6.08
CA GLN A 184 -0.81 -4.56 5.93
C GLN A 184 -1.89 -3.47 5.76
N LYS A 185 -3.09 -3.84 5.28
CA LYS A 185 -4.25 -2.94 5.08
C LYS A 185 -3.87 -1.60 4.41
N GLU A 186 -3.05 -1.68 3.36
CA GLU A 186 -2.43 -0.50 2.75
C GLU A 186 -3.44 0.44 2.05
N TYR A 187 -3.28 1.74 2.31
CA TYR A 187 -3.73 2.83 1.45
C TYR A 187 -2.50 3.51 0.86
N ARG A 188 -2.38 3.53 -0.47
CA ARG A 188 -1.18 4.02 -1.14
C ARG A 188 -1.38 5.40 -1.72
N LEU A 189 -0.37 6.25 -1.56
CA LEU A 189 -0.13 7.41 -2.41
C LEU A 189 0.92 6.98 -3.44
N MET A 190 0.62 7.07 -4.73
CA MET A 190 1.56 6.79 -5.81
C MET A 190 1.84 8.06 -6.60
N ILE A 191 3.12 8.37 -6.79
CA ILE A 191 3.65 9.55 -7.45
C ILE A 191 4.38 9.15 -8.72
N ASP A 192 3.96 9.76 -9.83
CA ASP A 192 4.74 9.81 -11.07
C ASP A 192 5.39 11.20 -11.13
N ASP A 193 6.71 11.21 -10.91
CA ASP A 193 7.55 12.41 -10.92
C ASP A 193 8.16 12.71 -12.30
N GLY A 194 7.84 11.89 -13.31
CA GLY A 194 8.31 12.02 -14.69
C GLY A 194 9.76 11.61 -14.93
N ARG A 195 10.53 11.19 -13.91
CA ARG A 195 11.94 10.80 -14.09
C ARG A 195 12.06 9.40 -14.69
N ASN A 196 11.12 8.50 -14.37
CA ASN A 196 11.14 7.10 -14.79
C ASN A 196 12.47 6.40 -14.43
N VAL A 197 12.91 6.56 -13.18
CA VAL A 197 14.11 5.94 -12.62
C VAL A 197 13.78 5.23 -11.31
N ASP A 198 14.54 4.18 -10.99
CA ASP A 198 14.38 3.42 -9.76
C ASP A 198 15.05 4.12 -8.56
N GLU A 199 14.57 5.31 -8.22
CA GLU A 199 15.13 6.11 -7.12
C GLU A 199 14.03 6.73 -6.26
N HIS A 200 14.23 6.70 -4.95
CA HIS A 200 13.34 7.38 -4.02
C HIS A 200 13.23 8.89 -4.29
N ILE A 201 12.10 9.47 -3.88
CA ILE A 201 11.96 10.92 -3.70
C ILE A 201 11.76 11.23 -2.22
N ASP A 202 12.29 12.38 -1.80
CA ASP A 202 11.99 12.96 -0.51
C ASP A 202 11.08 14.19 -0.70
N LEU A 203 10.00 14.28 0.10
CA LEU A 203 9.05 15.39 0.09
C LEU A 203 8.89 15.96 1.49
N GLU A 204 8.65 17.27 1.58
CA GLU A 204 8.27 17.94 2.83
C GLU A 204 7.00 18.76 2.58
N ILE A 205 5.93 18.45 3.32
CA ILE A 205 4.62 19.10 3.15
C ILE A 205 4.32 20.12 4.27
N GLY A 206 5.28 20.33 5.18
CA GLY A 206 5.12 21.12 6.38
C GLY A 206 4.60 20.30 7.55
N SER A 207 4.63 20.88 8.75
CA SER A 207 4.24 20.19 9.98
C SER A 207 2.84 19.58 9.90
N LEU A 208 2.69 18.42 10.52
CA LEU A 208 1.44 17.67 10.68
C LEU A 208 1.06 17.52 12.16
N ALA A 209 1.77 18.20 13.07
CA ALA A 209 1.57 18.07 14.52
C ALA A 209 0.16 18.46 14.99
N ASP A 210 -0.55 19.30 14.22
CA ASP A 210 -1.93 19.72 14.49
C ASP A 210 -2.98 18.69 14.04
N ILE A 211 -2.61 17.73 13.20
CA ILE A 211 -3.53 16.74 12.60
C ILE A 211 -3.09 15.29 12.82
N THR A 212 -2.09 15.04 13.65
CA THR A 212 -1.55 13.69 13.91
C THR A 212 -1.33 13.41 15.38
N TYR A 213 -1.37 12.12 15.74
CA TYR A 213 -1.05 11.62 17.08
C TYR A 213 -0.09 10.45 16.99
N LEU A 214 1.00 10.50 17.76
CA LEU A 214 1.94 9.39 17.89
C LEU A 214 1.50 8.45 19.01
N ILE A 215 1.39 7.16 18.70
CA ILE A 215 1.01 6.10 19.64
C ILE A 215 1.98 4.93 19.43
N PRO A 216 2.61 4.38 20.49
CA PRO A 216 3.31 3.10 20.38
C PRO A 216 2.35 2.01 19.87
N THR A 217 2.77 1.21 18.89
CA THR A 217 1.86 0.19 18.28
C THR A 217 1.32 -0.80 19.31
N GLU A 218 2.14 -1.17 20.31
CA GLU A 218 1.75 -2.06 21.40
C GLU A 218 0.64 -1.51 22.33
N ASP A 219 0.44 -0.19 22.32
CA ASP A 219 -0.56 0.49 23.13
C ASP A 219 -1.81 0.89 22.34
N PHE A 220 -1.76 0.82 21.00
CA PHE A 220 -2.87 1.23 20.15
C PHE A 220 -4.16 0.48 20.48
N ASN A 221 -4.12 -0.86 20.56
CA ASN A 221 -5.32 -1.66 20.82
C ASN A 221 -5.91 -1.39 22.21
N LYS A 222 -5.07 -1.08 23.21
CA LYS A 222 -5.52 -0.71 24.57
C LYS A 222 -6.17 0.68 24.60
N SER A 223 -5.80 1.52 23.64
CA SER A 223 -6.26 2.91 23.50
C SER A 223 -7.50 3.04 22.60
N LEU A 224 -7.85 1.98 21.87
CA LEU A 224 -8.96 1.96 20.92
C LEU A 224 -10.28 1.73 21.65
N GLU A 225 -11.20 2.68 21.51
CA GLU A 225 -12.57 2.55 21.97
C GLU A 225 -13.52 3.03 20.87
N ILE A 226 -14.51 2.20 20.49
CA ILE A 226 -15.51 2.52 19.48
C ILE A 226 -16.87 2.54 20.16
N LYS A 227 -17.54 3.69 20.09
CA LYS A 227 -18.86 3.91 20.68
C LYS A 227 -19.78 4.58 19.68
N VAL A 228 -21.08 4.29 19.79
CA VAL A 228 -22.10 5.08 19.10
C VAL A 228 -22.13 6.46 19.76
N LYS A 229 -22.09 7.51 18.94
CA LYS A 229 -22.22 8.88 19.43
C LYS A 229 -23.63 9.03 20.04
N GLU A 230 -23.70 9.37 21.33
CA GLU A 230 -24.96 9.75 21.94
C GLU A 230 -25.44 11.05 21.27
N GLU A 231 -26.68 11.05 20.75
CA GLU A 231 -27.31 12.26 20.25
C GLU A 231 -27.63 13.16 21.46
N ASN A 232 -26.94 14.30 21.55
CA ASN A 232 -27.30 15.39 22.46
C ASN A 232 -28.41 16.25 21.85
#